data_AF-A0A6N8B148-F1
#
_entry.id   AF-A0A6N8B148-F1
#
_cell.length_a   1.000
_cell.length_b   1.000
_cell.length_c   1.000
_cell.angle_alpha   90.00
_cell.angle_beta   90.00
_cell.angle_gamma   90.00
#
_symmetry.space_group_name_H-M   'P 1'
#
loop_
_entity.id
_entity.type
_entity.pdbx_description
1 polymer ?
#
loop_
_entity_poly.entity_id
_entity_poly.type
_entity_poly.pdbx_seq_one_letter_code
_entity_poly.pdbx_strand_id
1 'polypeptide(L)' 'MDKYTLEIVLESKYYVHFHLYVNDVLTTNQQEISMNKSEFERFFKVLFKGSKGNCVKIYSYNPPTQFYP' A
#
# COMPACT_ATOMS: atom_id res chain seq x y z
N MET A 1 -14.55 -9.65 -9.97
CA MET A 1 -14.39 -9.03 -8.63
C MET A 1 -12.95 -8.62 -8.55
N ASP A 2 -12.69 -7.34 -8.33
CA ASP A 2 -11.32 -6.85 -8.36
C ASP A 2 -10.59 -7.21 -7.06
N LYS A 3 -9.40 -7.78 -7.19
CA LYS A 3 -8.47 -8.06 -6.11
C LYS A 3 -7.53 -6.88 -5.97
N TYR A 4 -7.41 -6.32 -4.78
CA TYR A 4 -6.50 -5.21 -4.51
C TYR A 4 -5.34 -5.67 -3.62
N THR A 5 -4.11 -5.40 -4.04
CA THR A 5 -2.92 -5.65 -3.21
C THR A 5 -2.19 -4.33 -3.01
N LEU A 6 -1.93 -3.98 -1.76
CA LEU A 6 -1.12 -2.83 -1.37
C LEU A 6 0.23 -3.36 -0.87
N GLU A 7 1.29 -3.19 -1.66
CA GLU A 7 2.63 -3.55 -1.25
C GLU A 7 3.33 -2.37 -0.62
N ILE A 8 3.52 -2.39 0.69
CA ILE A 8 4.18 -1.35 1.45
C ILE A 8 5.69 -1.50 1.26
N VAL A 9 6.30 -0.48 0.66
CA VAL A 9 7.74 -0.39 0.37
C VAL A 9 8.48 0.27 1.53
N LEU A 10 7.93 1.36 2.08
CA LEU A 10 8.49 2.08 3.21
C LEU A 10 7.36 2.63 4.09
N GLU A 11 7.46 2.39 5.39
CA GLU A 11 6.56 2.96 6.38
C GLU A 11 7.36 3.85 7.34
N SER A 12 7.23 5.16 7.17
CA SER A 12 7.84 6.15 8.08
C SER A 12 6.89 6.51 9.22
N LYS A 13 7.28 7.44 10.10
CA LYS A 13 6.39 7.93 11.17
C LYS A 13 5.12 8.61 10.63
N TYR A 14 5.21 9.28 9.48
CA TYR A 14 4.13 10.12 8.94
C TYR A 14 3.55 9.61 7.63
N TYR A 15 4.39 9.00 6.79
CA TYR A 15 4.06 8.60 5.42
C TYR A 15 4.20 7.09 5.21
N VAL A 16 3.34 6.55 4.36
CA VAL A 16 3.39 5.18 3.83
C VAL A 16 3.63 5.27 2.33
N HIS A 17 4.66 4.57 1.88
CA HIS A 17 5.06 4.41 0.49
C HIS A 17 4.68 3.00 0.07
N PHE A 18 3.88 2.87 -0.99
CA PHE A 18 3.37 1.57 -1.41
C PHE A 18 3.10 1.49 -2.92
N HIS A 19 3.07 0.27 -3.44
CA HIS A 19 2.56 -0.06 -4.76
C HIS A 19 1.12 -0.59 -4.67
N LEU A 20 0.29 -0.19 -5.62
CA LEU A 20 -1.08 -0.70 -5.75
C LEU A 20 -1.17 -1.65 -6.94
N TYR A 21 -1.65 -2.86 -6.67
CA TYR A 21 -1.99 -3.83 -7.69
C TYR A 21 -3.49 -4.05 -7.71
N VAL A 22 -4.07 -4.12 -8.90
CA VAL A 22 -5.46 -4.49 -9.14
C VAL A 22 -5.45 -5.72 -10.04
N ASN A 23 -6.05 -6.81 -9.57
CA ASN A 23 -6.02 -8.10 -10.23
C ASN A 23 -4.59 -8.56 -10.58
N ASP A 24 -3.67 -8.36 -9.63
CA ASP A 24 -2.23 -8.67 -9.77
C ASP A 24 -1.49 -7.85 -10.86
N VAL A 25 -2.14 -6.82 -11.41
CA VAL A 25 -1.54 -5.85 -12.33
C VAL A 25 -1.22 -4.57 -11.57
N LEU A 26 0.03 -4.10 -11.65
CA LEU A 26 0.45 -2.82 -11.08
C LEU A 26 -0.34 -1.69 -11.75
N THR A 27 -1.13 -0.94 -10.99
CA THR A 27 -2.03 0.09 -11.56
C THR A 27 -1.30 1.34 -11.97
N THR A 28 -0.14 1.60 -11.36
CA THR A 28 0.61 2.82 -11.61
C THR A 28 1.74 2.47 -12.57
N ASN A 29 1.88 3.21 -13.66
CA ASN A 29 3.00 3.11 -14.59
C ASN A 29 4.35 3.47 -13.92
N GLN A 30 4.84 2.63 -13.00
CA GLN A 30 6.12 2.71 -12.29
C GLN A 30 6.26 3.78 -11.19
N GLN A 31 5.18 4.31 -10.61
CA GLN A 31 5.31 5.24 -9.47
C GLN A 31 4.76 4.63 -8.17
N GLU A 32 5.69 4.43 -7.24
CA GLU A 32 5.42 4.32 -5.81
C GLU A 32 4.47 5.44 -5.37
N ILE A 33 3.40 5.07 -4.68
CA ILE A 33 2.45 6.02 -4.13
C ILE A 33 2.88 6.33 -2.70
N SER A 34 3.09 7.62 -2.39
CA SER A 34 3.30 8.08 -1.01
C SER A 34 2.09 8.85 -0.51
N MET A 35 1.60 8.51 0.68
CA MET A 35 0.54 9.26 1.34
C MET A 35 0.68 9.22 2.86
N ASN A 36 -0.01 10.12 3.57
CA ASN A 36 0.01 10.11 5.03
C ASN A 36 -0.59 8.81 5.59
N LYS A 37 -0.12 8.38 6.76
CA LYS A 37 -0.67 7.18 7.44
C LYS A 37 -2.19 7.21 7.60
N SER A 38 -2.74 8.35 8.00
CA SER A 38 -4.19 8.53 8.16
C SER A 38 -4.95 8.38 6.84
N GLU A 39 -4.37 8.91 5.76
CA GLU A 39 -4.92 8.80 4.41
C GLU A 39 -4.83 7.37 3.89
N PHE A 40 -3.69 6.69 4.13
CA PHE A 40 -3.50 5.28 3.78
C PHE A 40 -4.50 4.37 4.48
N GLU A 41 -4.73 4.56 5.77
CA GLU A 41 -5.73 3.79 6.51
C GLU A 41 -7.15 4.04 5.99
N ARG A 42 -7.48 5.28 5.65
CA ARG A 42 -8.78 5.60 5.03
C ARG A 42 -8.90 4.97 3.64
N PHE A 43 -7.85 5.07 2.82
CA PHE A 43 -7.78 4.51 1.49
C PHE A 43 -7.95 2.99 1.51
N PHE A 44 -7.20 2.29 2.36
CA PHE A 44 -7.34 0.85 2.56
C PHE A 44 -8.77 0.46 2.98
N LYS A 45 -9.37 1.17 3.95
CA LYS A 45 -10.74 0.87 4.38
C LYS A 45 -11.75 1.02 3.24
N VAL A 46 -11.58 2.02 2.39
CA VAL A 46 -12.43 2.23 1.20
C VAL A 46 -12.25 1.08 0.22
N LEU A 47 -11.01 0.71 -0.10
CA LEU A 47 -10.71 -0.40 -1.00
C LEU A 47 -11.21 -1.75 -0.46
N PHE A 48 -11.00 -2.01 0.83
CA PHE A 48 -11.45 -3.24 1.49
C PHE A 48 -12.98 -3.37 1.44
N LYS A 49 -13.70 -2.27 1.72
CA LYS A 49 -15.17 -2.27 1.59
C LYS A 49 -15.63 -2.42 0.14
N GLY A 50 -15.01 -1.70 -0.79
CA GLY A 50 -15.36 -1.73 -2.22
C GLY A 50 -15.11 -3.11 -2.86
N SER A 51 -14.04 -3.78 -2.45
CA SER A 51 -13.66 -5.13 -2.92
C SER A 51 -14.35 -6.27 -2.18
N LYS A 52 -15.28 -5.98 -1.24
CA LYS A 52 -15.93 -6.96 -0.36
C LYS A 52 -14.94 -7.84 0.41
N GLY A 53 -13.85 -7.25 0.89
CA GLY A 53 -12.80 -7.93 1.64
C GLY A 53 -11.67 -8.51 0.78
N ASN A 54 -11.73 -8.39 -0.55
CA ASN A 54 -10.68 -8.84 -1.46
C ASN A 54 -9.57 -7.77 -1.62
N CYS A 55 -9.10 -7.24 -0.50
CA CYS A 55 -8.01 -6.28 -0.43
C CYS A 55 -7.02 -6.68 0.66
N VAL A 56 -5.74 -6.77 0.32
CA VAL A 56 -4.67 -7.17 1.23
C VAL A 56 -3.56 -6.13 1.27
N LYS A 57 -2.96 -5.97 2.46
CA LYS A 57 -1.70 -5.24 2.65
C LYS A 57 -0.58 -6.26 2.77
N ILE A 58 0.47 -6.09 2.01
CA ILE A 58 1.70 -6.89 2.10
C ILE A 58 2.86 -5.94 2.36
N TYR A 59 3.87 -6.40 3.09
CA TYR A 59 5.10 -5.66 3.32
C TYR A 59 6.17 -6.21 2.39
N SER A 60 6.80 -5.34 1.60
CA SER A 60 8.00 -5.70 0.86
C SER A 60 9.08 -6.09 1.87
N TYR A 61 9.61 -7.30 1.73
CA TYR A 61 10.60 -7.88 2.65
C TYR A 61 11.99 -7.23 2.60
N ASN A 62 12.10 -6.06 1.96
CA ASN A 62 13.32 -5.27 1.98
C ASN A 62 13.12 -4.11 2.95
N PRO A 63 13.29 -4.32 4.28
CA PRO A 63 13.27 -3.20 5.20
C PRO A 63 14.35 -2.23 4.71
N PRO A 64 14.04 -0.95 4.42
CA PRO A 64 15.09 0.02 4.31
C PRO A 64 15.75 0.03 5.69
N THR A 65 16.95 -0.52 5.74
CA THR A 65 17.89 -0.45 6.86
C THR A 65 18.24 1.01 7.09
N GLN A 66 17.30 1.77 7.64
CA GLN A 66 17.53 3.05 8.27
C GLN A 66 16.93 2.94 9.66
N PHE A 67 17.72 2.28 10.52
CA PHE A 67 17.75 2.64 11.93
C PHE A 67 17.98 4.16 11.96
N TYR A 68 16.98 4.93 12.34
CA TYR A 68 17.20 6.32 12.71
C TYR A 68 18.15 6.32 13.93
N PRO A 69 19.18 7.20 13.95
CA PRO A 69 20.20 7.25 15.01
C PRO A 69 19.61 7.61 16.39
#